data_AF-A0A7X7MKB1-F1
#
_entry.id   AF-A0A7X7MKB1-F1
#
_cell.length_a   1.000
_cell.length_b   1.000
_cell.length_c   1.000
_cell.angle_alpha   90.00
_cell.angle_beta   90.00
_cell.angle_gamma   90.00
#
_symmetry.space_group_name_H-M   'P 1'
#
loop_
_entity.id
_entity.type
_entity.pdbx_description
1 polymer ?
#
loop_
_entity_poly.entity_id
_entity_poly.type
_entity_poly.pdbx_seq_one_letter_code
_entity_poly.pdbx_strand_id
1 'polypeptide(L)'
;MSVESSAHKHKNLADRIIRASFIIGLAHICLKFAGLIQVKFATQYLDSTLYEPIMVVAFTGVINSIFLIGEEVIGPTFLTLFMQEKEEKNEQAAWDFTNVVLSFQSLLLILVTALIVCCPDFFIHLFTKWNESDNPERYRILRLSLQVLAPSLCFLSLGSTTYVLLNGYKKFFLAAFGDTSTKICIVLGLVLGMQLFGFDFRALFAGILLGSVAKILTHLVGLRSKLGCLRLSFHWRNPAF
;
A
#
# COMPACT_ATOMS: atom_id res chain seq x y z
N MET A 1 42.57 27.28 -1.69
CA MET A 1 41.95 26.56 -0.56
C MET A 1 40.42 26.38 -0.65
N SER A 2 39.65 27.25 -1.30
CA SER A 2 38.18 27.08 -1.44
C SER A 2 37.75 26.05 -2.50
N VAL A 3 38.52 25.88 -3.58
CA VAL A 3 38.17 24.98 -4.70
C VAL A 3 38.36 23.49 -4.35
N GLU A 4 39.45 23.12 -3.68
CA GLU A 4 39.70 21.71 -3.24
C GLU A 4 38.69 21.23 -2.19
N SER A 5 38.26 22.11 -1.27
CA SER A 5 37.24 21.78 -0.26
C SER A 5 35.88 21.48 -0.92
N SER A 6 35.51 22.22 -1.98
CA SER A 6 34.28 21.97 -2.73
C SER A 6 34.33 20.65 -3.50
N ALA A 7 35.44 20.35 -4.17
CA ALA A 7 35.63 19.12 -4.95
C ALA A 7 35.60 17.87 -4.07
N HIS A 8 36.22 17.91 -2.89
CA HIS A 8 36.21 16.81 -1.93
C HIS A 8 34.81 16.59 -1.32
N LYS A 9 34.03 17.66 -1.12
CA LYS A 9 32.65 17.59 -0.61
C LYS A 9 31.70 16.99 -1.66
N HIS A 10 31.87 17.33 -2.93
CA HIS A 10 31.12 16.74 -4.04
C HIS A 10 31.40 15.26 -4.24
N LYS A 11 32.68 14.84 -4.13
CA LYS A 11 33.06 13.42 -4.23
C LYS A 11 32.43 12.57 -3.10
N ASN A 12 32.44 13.10 -1.87
CA ASN A 12 31.82 12.45 -0.72
C ASN A 12 30.29 12.41 -0.79
N LEU A 13 29.65 13.44 -1.36
CA LEU A 13 28.21 13.44 -1.62
C LEU A 13 27.85 12.38 -2.66
N ALA A 14 28.59 12.32 -3.78
CA ALA A 14 28.38 11.34 -4.84
C ALA A 14 28.53 9.91 -4.31
N ASP A 15 29.57 9.62 -3.52
CA ASP A 15 29.77 8.29 -2.93
C ASP A 15 28.64 7.89 -1.97
N ARG A 16 28.11 8.84 -1.18
CA ARG A 16 26.95 8.61 -0.31
C ARG A 16 25.68 8.35 -1.11
N ILE A 17 25.46 9.09 -2.19
CA ILE A 17 24.32 8.89 -3.09
C ILE A 17 24.43 7.52 -3.77
N ILE A 18 25.59 7.18 -4.35
CA ILE A 18 25.82 5.89 -5.01
C ILE A 18 25.60 4.73 -4.03
N ARG A 19 26.16 4.83 -2.81
CA ARG A 19 25.97 3.79 -1.79
C ARG A 19 24.51 3.66 -1.36
N ALA A 20 23.81 4.77 -1.15
CA ALA A 20 22.39 4.76 -0.80
C ALA A 20 21.55 4.15 -1.94
N SER A 21 21.78 4.57 -3.18
CA SER A 21 21.12 4.01 -4.36
C SER A 21 21.37 2.52 -4.52
N PHE A 22 22.60 2.06 -4.27
CA PHE A 22 22.94 0.63 -4.32
C PHE A 22 22.19 -0.17 -3.25
N ILE A 23 22.18 0.29 -2.00
CA ILE A 23 21.45 -0.35 -0.90
C ILE A 23 19.94 -0.40 -1.19
N ILE A 24 19.37 0.71 -1.67
CA ILE A 24 17.96 0.78 -2.04
C ILE A 24 17.66 -0.17 -3.20
N GLY A 25 18.52 -0.22 -4.22
CA GLY A 25 18.40 -1.14 -5.34
C GLY A 25 18.41 -2.60 -4.89
N LEU A 26 19.34 -2.97 -4.01
CA LEU A 26 19.41 -4.32 -3.45
C LEU A 26 18.15 -4.66 -2.64
N ALA A 27 17.65 -3.72 -1.83
CA ALA A 27 16.41 -3.89 -1.08
C ALA A 27 15.19 -4.12 -2.01
N HIS A 28 15.11 -3.37 -3.12
CA HIS A 28 14.06 -3.57 -4.12
C HIS A 28 14.15 -4.94 -4.80
N ILE A 29 15.36 -5.41 -5.10
CA ILE A 29 15.58 -6.76 -5.65
C ILE A 29 15.10 -7.82 -4.65
N CYS A 30 15.48 -7.72 -3.37
CA CYS A 30 14.99 -8.63 -2.33
C CYS A 30 13.46 -8.61 -2.22
N LEU A 31 12.82 -7.44 -2.35
CA LEU A 31 11.36 -7.32 -2.34
C LEU A 31 10.71 -7.99 -3.55
N LYS A 32 11.35 -7.95 -4.73
CA LYS A 32 10.89 -8.69 -5.91
C LYS A 32 10.98 -10.20 -5.69
N PHE A 33 12.06 -10.70 -5.07
CA PHE A 33 12.16 -12.11 -4.69
C PHE A 33 11.05 -12.54 -3.74
N ALA A 34 10.67 -11.71 -2.76
CA ALA A 34 9.52 -12.01 -1.90
C ALA A 34 8.21 -12.17 -2.70
N GLY A 35 8.03 -11.38 -3.77
CA GLY A 35 6.92 -11.55 -4.70
C GLY A 35 6.97 -12.87 -5.46
N LEU A 36 8.15 -13.31 -5.93
CA LEU A 36 8.30 -14.61 -6.59
C LEU A 36 8.02 -15.78 -5.64
N ILE A 37 8.43 -15.66 -4.38
CA ILE A 37 8.13 -16.64 -3.33
C ILE A 37 6.62 -16.74 -3.12
N GLN A 38 5.93 -15.60 -3.03
CA GLN A 38 4.47 -15.54 -2.94
C GLN A 38 3.80 -16.27 -4.12
N VAL A 39 4.22 -16.01 -5.35
CA VAL A 39 3.67 -16.69 -6.54
C VAL A 39 3.91 -18.19 -6.47
N LYS A 40 5.15 -18.62 -6.16
CA LYS A 40 5.49 -20.05 -6.05
C LYS A 40 4.60 -20.79 -5.06
N PHE A 41 4.43 -20.25 -3.85
CA PHE A 41 3.57 -20.87 -2.84
C PHE A 41 2.10 -20.84 -3.25
N ALA A 42 1.62 -19.75 -3.83
CA ALA A 42 0.23 -19.68 -4.28
C ALA A 42 -0.07 -20.72 -5.35
N THR A 43 0.78 -20.87 -6.38
CA THR A 43 0.58 -21.86 -7.45
C THR A 43 0.84 -23.31 -7.03
N GLN A 44 1.55 -23.52 -5.91
CA GLN A 44 1.72 -24.85 -5.33
C GLN A 44 0.44 -25.35 -4.65
N TYR A 45 -0.34 -24.43 -4.07
CA TYR A 45 -1.54 -24.76 -3.29
C TYR A 45 -2.85 -24.55 -4.06
N LEU A 46 -2.89 -23.59 -4.98
CA LEU A 46 -4.08 -23.20 -5.72
C LEU A 46 -3.87 -23.45 -7.21
N ASP A 47 -4.86 -24.07 -7.85
CA ASP A 47 -4.90 -24.16 -9.30
C ASP A 47 -5.11 -22.77 -9.93
N SER A 48 -4.86 -22.68 -11.24
CA SER A 48 -4.98 -21.42 -11.97
C SER A 48 -6.42 -20.90 -12.04
N THR A 49 -7.43 -21.77 -11.95
CA THR A 49 -8.85 -21.36 -12.00
C THR A 49 -9.27 -20.59 -10.75
N LEU A 50 -8.67 -20.89 -9.60
CA LEU A 50 -8.86 -20.18 -8.34
C LEU A 50 -7.90 -19.01 -8.19
N TYR A 51 -6.62 -19.20 -8.52
CA TYR A 51 -5.58 -18.21 -8.30
C TYR A 51 -5.72 -16.98 -9.21
N GLU A 52 -5.97 -17.17 -10.50
CA GLU A 52 -5.98 -16.10 -11.49
C GLU A 52 -7.03 -15.02 -11.19
N PRO A 53 -8.31 -15.33 -10.91
CA PRO A 53 -9.31 -14.31 -10.59
C PRO A 53 -8.93 -13.50 -9.33
N ILE A 54 -8.38 -14.14 -8.31
CA ILE A 54 -7.97 -13.48 -7.06
C ILE A 54 -6.86 -12.46 -7.34
N MET A 55 -5.88 -12.84 -8.16
CA MET A 55 -4.77 -11.97 -8.54
C MET A 55 -5.21 -10.82 -9.44
N VAL A 56 -6.15 -11.06 -10.35
CA VAL A 56 -6.76 -10.01 -11.17
C VAL A 56 -7.46 -8.99 -10.30
N VAL A 57 -8.22 -9.41 -9.29
CA VAL A 57 -8.86 -8.47 -8.35
C VAL A 57 -7.82 -7.70 -7.54
N ALA A 58 -6.87 -8.40 -6.93
CA ALA A 58 -6.02 -7.83 -5.89
C ALA A 58 -4.83 -7.02 -6.41
N PHE A 59 -4.18 -7.47 -7.50
CA PHE A 59 -2.84 -7.00 -7.86
C PHE A 59 -2.69 -6.47 -9.29
N THR A 60 -3.61 -6.75 -10.22
CA THR A 60 -3.45 -6.32 -11.62
C THR A 60 -4.65 -5.60 -12.21
N GLY A 61 -5.85 -5.83 -11.69
CA GLY A 61 -7.10 -5.22 -12.12
C GLY A 61 -7.68 -4.32 -11.04
N VAL A 62 -8.86 -4.68 -10.54
CA VAL A 62 -9.79 -3.75 -9.86
C VAL A 62 -9.18 -2.99 -8.67
N ILE A 63 -8.77 -3.69 -7.60
CA ILE A 63 -8.29 -3.03 -6.37
C ILE A 63 -7.00 -2.27 -6.65
N ASN A 64 -6.08 -2.89 -7.40
CA ASN A 64 -4.81 -2.28 -7.76
C ASN A 64 -4.98 -1.00 -8.57
N SER A 65 -5.85 -0.98 -9.59
CA SER A 65 -6.11 0.21 -10.39
C SER A 65 -6.69 1.35 -9.56
N ILE A 66 -7.68 1.07 -8.71
CA ILE A 66 -8.27 2.11 -7.84
C ILE A 66 -7.23 2.63 -6.84
N PHE A 67 -6.43 1.73 -6.26
CA PHE A 67 -5.33 2.11 -5.37
C PHE A 67 -4.32 3.03 -6.06
N LEU A 68 -3.85 2.67 -7.26
CA LEU A 68 -2.85 3.44 -8.02
C LEU A 68 -3.38 4.83 -8.39
N ILE A 69 -4.64 4.94 -8.82
CA ILE A 69 -5.27 6.24 -9.09
C ILE A 69 -5.21 7.12 -7.84
N GLY A 70 -5.58 6.58 -6.67
CA GLY A 70 -5.51 7.32 -5.41
C GLY A 70 -4.08 7.71 -5.03
N GLU A 71 -3.13 6.80 -5.20
CA GLU A 71 -1.71 7.03 -4.91
C GLU A 71 -1.11 8.13 -5.79
N GLU A 72 -1.38 8.11 -7.09
CA GLU A 72 -0.88 9.10 -8.05
C GLU A 72 -1.49 10.49 -7.81
N VAL A 73 -2.74 10.57 -7.38
CA VAL A 73 -3.42 11.84 -7.07
C VAL A 73 -2.96 12.43 -5.74
N ILE A 74 -2.85 11.60 -4.69
CA ILE A 74 -2.59 12.07 -3.32
C ILE A 74 -1.09 12.22 -3.06
N GLY A 75 -0.27 11.24 -3.44
CA GLY A 75 1.11 11.08 -2.98
C GLY A 75 2.02 12.30 -3.20
N PRO A 76 2.19 12.80 -4.43
CA PRO A 76 3.08 13.93 -4.73
C PRO A 76 2.67 15.22 -4.02
N THR A 77 1.37 15.55 -4.07
CA THR A 77 0.81 16.77 -3.48
C THR A 77 0.89 16.73 -1.96
N PHE A 78 0.55 15.58 -1.36
CA PHE A 78 0.60 15.39 0.08
C PHE A 78 2.01 15.60 0.64
N LEU A 79 3.04 15.01 0.03
CA LEU A 79 4.42 15.16 0.52
C LEU A 79 4.88 16.61 0.51
N THR A 80 4.67 17.30 -0.62
CA THR A 80 5.08 18.69 -0.78
C THR A 80 4.41 19.59 0.24
N LEU A 81 3.08 19.50 0.38
CA LEU A 81 2.33 20.33 1.34
C LEU A 81 2.66 19.99 2.79
N PHE A 82 2.83 18.70 3.11
CA PHE A 82 3.27 18.28 4.44
C PHE A 82 4.63 18.86 4.81
N MET A 83 5.60 18.80 3.89
CA MET A 83 6.94 19.35 4.11
C MET A 83 6.89 20.88 4.21
N GLN A 84 6.11 21.55 3.36
CA GLN A 84 5.91 22.99 3.40
C GLN A 84 5.32 23.45 4.75
N GLU A 85 4.21 22.85 5.19
CA GLU A 85 3.58 23.20 6.48
C GLU A 85 4.53 22.97 7.66
N LYS A 86 5.36 21.92 7.57
CA LYS A 86 6.34 21.59 8.60
C LYS A 86 7.51 22.57 8.65
N GLU A 87 8.00 23.01 7.49
CA GLU A 87 9.18 23.88 7.36
C GLU A 87 8.83 25.36 7.53
N GLU A 88 7.72 25.83 6.96
CA GLU A 88 7.30 27.24 7.00
C GLU A 88 6.59 27.59 8.31
N LYS A 89 5.87 26.62 8.91
CA LYS A 89 5.15 26.81 10.16
C LYS A 89 5.77 25.96 11.26
N ASN A 90 5.21 24.78 11.50
CA ASN A 90 5.68 23.88 12.54
C ASN A 90 5.09 22.47 12.36
N GLU A 91 5.59 21.54 13.17
CA GLU A 91 5.14 20.15 13.21
C GLU A 91 3.62 20.03 13.41
N GLN A 92 3.01 20.86 14.26
CA GLN A 92 1.58 20.78 14.55
C GLN A 92 0.74 21.15 13.32
N ALA A 93 1.13 22.18 12.57
CA ALA A 93 0.46 22.59 11.35
C ALA A 93 0.48 21.47 10.29
N ALA A 94 1.63 20.81 10.12
CA ALA A 94 1.77 19.68 9.22
C ALA A 94 0.88 18.49 9.61
N TRP A 95 0.73 18.23 10.92
CA TRP A 95 -0.20 17.21 11.42
C TRP A 95 -1.67 17.64 11.30
N ASP A 96 -2.00 18.91 11.44
CA ASP A 96 -3.35 19.41 11.23
C ASP A 96 -3.78 19.24 9.76
N PHE A 97 -2.90 19.54 8.81
CA PHE A 97 -3.08 19.20 7.40
C PHE A 97 -3.23 17.68 7.19
N THR A 98 -2.30 16.89 7.74
CA THR A 98 -2.31 15.41 7.62
C THR A 98 -3.61 14.81 8.13
N ASN A 99 -4.12 15.29 9.26
CA ASN A 99 -5.35 14.82 9.87
C ASN A 99 -6.57 15.10 8.98
N VAL A 100 -6.62 16.26 8.33
CA VAL A 100 -7.69 16.58 7.38
C VAL A 100 -7.62 15.64 6.17
N VAL A 101 -6.44 15.49 5.56
CA VAL A 101 -6.24 14.57 4.43
C VAL A 101 -6.64 13.15 4.77
N LEU A 102 -6.13 12.59 5.88
CA LEU A 102 -6.44 11.23 6.29
C LEU A 102 -7.93 11.03 6.61
N SER A 103 -8.62 12.05 7.13
CA SER A 103 -10.06 11.96 7.43
C SER A 103 -10.90 11.90 6.16
N PHE A 104 -10.63 12.80 5.20
CA PHE A 104 -11.32 12.81 3.91
C PHE A 104 -10.96 11.57 3.07
N GLN A 105 -9.69 11.18 3.04
CA GLN A 105 -9.24 9.95 2.39
C GLN A 105 -9.95 8.73 2.99
N SER A 106 -10.02 8.60 4.31
CA SER A 106 -10.71 7.50 4.98
C SER A 106 -12.20 7.47 4.68
N LEU A 107 -12.87 8.63 4.71
CA LEU A 107 -14.28 8.74 4.36
C LEU A 107 -14.55 8.30 2.91
N LEU A 108 -13.75 8.80 1.97
CA LEU A 108 -13.85 8.41 0.56
C LEU A 108 -13.61 6.92 0.37
N LEU A 109 -12.59 6.36 1.02
CA LEU A 109 -12.27 4.93 0.92
C LEU A 109 -13.38 4.04 1.48
N ILE A 110 -14.03 4.45 2.58
CA ILE A 110 -15.20 3.73 3.11
C ILE A 110 -16.34 3.73 2.09
N LEU A 111 -16.64 4.88 1.48
CA LEU A 111 -17.69 4.99 0.46
C LEU A 111 -17.37 4.14 -0.78
N VAL A 112 -16.16 4.24 -1.31
CA VAL A 112 -15.71 3.46 -2.48
C VAL A 112 -15.73 1.96 -2.16
N THR A 113 -15.25 1.55 -0.98
CA THR A 113 -15.28 0.16 -0.55
C THR A 113 -16.72 -0.36 -0.45
N ALA A 114 -17.63 0.42 0.15
CA ALA A 114 -19.04 0.05 0.23
C ALA A 114 -19.68 -0.10 -1.16
N LEU A 115 -19.38 0.81 -2.10
CA LEU A 115 -19.85 0.72 -3.48
C LEU A 115 -19.30 -0.52 -4.19
N ILE A 116 -18.03 -0.86 -4.01
CA ILE A 116 -17.42 -2.07 -4.58
C ILE A 116 -18.11 -3.33 -4.05
N VAL A 117 -18.39 -3.39 -2.74
CA VAL A 117 -19.04 -4.55 -2.11
C VAL A 117 -20.48 -4.70 -2.62
N CYS A 118 -21.22 -3.59 -2.77
CA CYS A 118 -22.61 -3.60 -3.22
C CYS A 118 -22.76 -3.84 -4.72
N CYS A 119 -21.83 -3.32 -5.53
CA CYS A 119 -21.91 -3.33 -6.99
C CYS A 119 -20.62 -3.88 -7.63
N PRO A 120 -20.16 -5.11 -7.30
CA PRO A 120 -18.86 -5.61 -7.74
C PRO A 120 -18.75 -5.73 -9.27
N ASP A 121 -19.83 -6.10 -9.96
CA ASP A 121 -19.84 -6.31 -11.43
C ASP A 121 -19.52 -5.03 -12.18
N PHE A 122 -20.04 -3.89 -11.71
CA PHE A 122 -19.74 -2.59 -12.29
C PHE A 122 -18.22 -2.33 -12.29
N PHE A 123 -17.57 -2.56 -11.15
CA PHE A 123 -16.12 -2.35 -11.03
C PHE A 123 -15.31 -3.38 -11.81
N ILE A 124 -15.75 -4.64 -11.87
CA ILE A 124 -15.11 -5.67 -12.69
C ILE A 124 -15.13 -5.27 -14.16
N HIS A 125 -16.29 -4.84 -14.69
CA HIS A 125 -16.41 -4.41 -16.09
C HIS A 125 -15.71 -3.09 -16.38
N LEU A 126 -15.61 -2.20 -15.39
CA LEU A 126 -14.91 -0.93 -15.55
C LEU A 126 -13.39 -1.12 -15.69
N PHE A 127 -12.81 -2.04 -14.92
CA PHE A 127 -11.35 -2.20 -14.83
C PHE A 127 -10.80 -3.44 -15.54
N THR A 128 -11.66 -4.35 -16.00
CA THR A 128 -11.22 -5.61 -16.63
C THR A 128 -12.09 -5.96 -17.84
N LYS A 129 -11.59 -6.90 -18.66
CA LYS A 129 -12.36 -7.49 -19.77
C LYS A 129 -13.10 -8.77 -19.36
N TRP A 130 -13.08 -9.15 -18.08
CA TRP A 130 -13.67 -10.40 -17.62
C TRP A 130 -15.20 -10.31 -17.65
N ASN A 131 -15.83 -11.39 -18.12
CA ASN A 131 -17.28 -11.48 -18.22
C ASN A 131 -17.78 -12.83 -17.68
N GLU A 132 -19.01 -12.83 -17.15
CA GLU A 132 -19.67 -14.03 -16.64
C GLU A 132 -19.94 -15.05 -17.76
N SER A 133 -20.25 -14.57 -18.96
CA SER A 133 -20.53 -15.41 -20.13
C SER A 133 -19.37 -16.31 -20.55
N ASP A 134 -18.12 -15.88 -20.28
CA ASP A 134 -16.93 -16.58 -20.74
C ASP A 134 -16.61 -17.79 -19.85
N ASN A 135 -16.78 -17.63 -18.53
CA ASN A 135 -16.60 -18.70 -17.55
C ASN A 135 -17.33 -18.35 -16.23
N PRO A 136 -18.54 -18.86 -16.01
CA PRO A 136 -19.36 -18.49 -14.84
C PRO A 136 -18.70 -18.83 -13.49
N GLU A 137 -18.03 -19.98 -13.37
CA GLU A 137 -17.38 -20.38 -12.11
C GLU A 137 -16.19 -19.49 -11.77
N ARG A 138 -15.33 -19.17 -12.75
CA ARG A 138 -14.23 -18.24 -12.52
C ARG A 138 -14.72 -16.83 -12.20
N TYR A 139 -15.78 -16.37 -12.88
CA TYR A 139 -16.39 -15.07 -12.61
C TYR A 139 -16.99 -15.02 -11.20
N ARG A 140 -17.58 -16.12 -10.71
CA ARG A 140 -18.06 -16.22 -9.32
C ARG A 140 -16.93 -16.03 -8.30
N ILE A 141 -15.77 -16.65 -8.53
CA ILE A 141 -14.58 -16.44 -7.68
C ILE A 141 -14.07 -15.00 -7.79
N LEU A 142 -14.05 -14.43 -8.99
CA LEU A 142 -13.68 -13.02 -9.23
C LEU A 142 -14.55 -12.07 -8.41
N ARG A 143 -15.89 -12.18 -8.52
CA ARG A 143 -16.85 -11.38 -7.75
C ARG A 143 -16.65 -11.53 -6.25
N LEU A 144 -16.57 -12.77 -5.77
CA LEU A 144 -16.36 -13.05 -4.35
C LEU A 144 -15.05 -12.43 -3.85
N SER A 145 -13.97 -12.58 -4.61
CA SER A 145 -12.66 -12.01 -4.30
C SER A 145 -12.76 -10.50 -4.16
N LEU A 146 -13.43 -9.83 -5.09
CA LEU A 146 -13.58 -8.37 -5.04
C LEU A 146 -14.36 -7.92 -3.81
N GLN A 147 -15.48 -8.57 -3.49
CA GLN A 147 -16.27 -8.22 -2.31
C GLN A 147 -15.51 -8.45 -1.00
N VAL A 148 -14.79 -9.56 -0.88
CA VAL A 148 -14.04 -9.92 0.34
C VAL A 148 -12.78 -9.08 0.49
N LEU A 149 -12.09 -8.78 -0.60
CA LEU A 149 -10.82 -8.06 -0.59
C LEU A 149 -10.98 -6.55 -0.67
N ALA A 150 -12.15 -6.01 -1.04
CA ALA A 150 -12.38 -4.56 -1.11
C ALA A 150 -11.92 -3.79 0.15
N PRO A 151 -12.14 -4.27 1.40
CA PRO A 151 -11.64 -3.60 2.60
C PRO A 151 -10.11 -3.43 2.63
N SER A 152 -9.34 -4.28 1.95
CA SER A 152 -7.88 -4.13 1.83
C SER A 152 -7.49 -2.81 1.17
N LEU A 153 -8.33 -2.26 0.28
CA LEU A 153 -8.11 -0.97 -0.39
C LEU A 153 -7.92 0.16 0.63
N CYS A 154 -8.70 0.17 1.72
CA CYS A 154 -8.57 1.16 2.78
C CYS A 154 -7.17 1.13 3.40
N PHE A 155 -6.71 -0.06 3.79
CA PHE A 155 -5.42 -0.23 4.45
C PHE A 155 -4.24 -0.01 3.50
N LEU A 156 -4.35 -0.44 2.24
CA LEU A 156 -3.33 -0.19 1.23
C LEU A 156 -3.18 1.29 0.94
N SER A 157 -4.29 2.00 0.72
CA SER A 157 -4.30 3.43 0.41
C SER A 157 -3.79 4.29 1.58
N LEU A 158 -4.29 4.07 2.79
CA LEU A 158 -3.75 4.72 4.00
C LEU A 158 -2.28 4.31 4.25
N GLY A 159 -1.92 3.11 3.83
CA GLY A 159 -0.57 2.57 3.87
C GLY A 159 0.38 3.35 2.96
N SER A 160 -0.08 3.78 1.79
CA SER A 160 0.68 4.66 0.90
C SER A 160 0.85 6.06 1.50
N THR A 161 -0.20 6.66 2.07
CA THR A 161 -0.07 7.98 2.73
C THR A 161 0.91 7.94 3.92
N THR A 162 0.84 6.89 4.74
CA THR A 162 1.79 6.71 5.85
C THR A 162 3.21 6.37 5.39
N TYR A 163 3.36 5.69 4.25
CA TYR A 163 4.66 5.50 3.59
C TYR A 163 5.29 6.84 3.22
N VAL A 164 4.52 7.72 2.57
CA VAL A 164 4.96 9.08 2.20
C VAL A 164 5.33 9.88 3.45
N LEU A 165 4.51 9.81 4.50
CA LEU A 165 4.76 10.49 5.77
C LEU A 165 6.08 10.03 6.41
N LEU A 166 6.33 8.72 6.48
CA LEU A 166 7.59 8.17 6.99
C LEU A 166 8.80 8.62 6.18
N ASN A 167 8.67 8.72 4.85
CA ASN A 167 9.71 9.27 3.98
C ASN A 167 9.98 10.76 4.26
N GLY A 168 8.95 11.56 4.53
CA GLY A 168 9.10 12.95 4.99
C GLY A 168 9.86 13.07 6.32
N TYR A 169 9.78 12.04 7.18
CA TYR A 169 10.59 11.92 8.39
C TYR A 169 11.93 11.18 8.18
N LYS A 170 12.32 10.87 6.94
CA LYS A 170 13.54 10.13 6.58
C LYS A 170 13.62 8.73 7.22
N LYS A 171 12.47 8.11 7.52
CA LYS A 171 12.35 6.74 8.07
C LYS A 171 12.15 5.70 6.94
N PHE A 172 13.03 5.74 5.95
CA PHE A 172 12.92 4.99 4.69
C PHE A 172 12.79 3.48 4.87
N PHE A 173 13.52 2.89 5.83
CA PHE A 173 13.45 1.45 6.07
C PHE A 173 12.06 1.01 6.53
N LEU A 174 11.45 1.72 7.48
CA LEU A 174 10.13 1.36 7.99
C LEU A 174 9.04 1.60 6.93
N ALA A 175 9.21 2.63 6.09
CA ALA A 175 8.34 2.85 4.94
C ALA A 175 8.41 1.64 3.99
N ALA A 176 9.60 1.26 3.52
CA ALA A 176 9.78 0.12 2.61
C ALA A 176 9.39 -1.24 3.24
N PHE A 177 9.57 -1.39 4.55
CA PHE A 177 9.22 -2.62 5.25
C PHE A 177 7.72 -2.89 5.28
N GLY A 178 6.87 -1.85 5.16
CA GLY A 178 5.42 -2.03 5.07
C GLY A 178 5.00 -2.94 3.91
N ASP A 179 5.57 -2.76 2.72
CA ASP A 179 5.30 -3.63 1.57
C ASP A 179 5.83 -5.05 1.76
N THR A 180 6.97 -5.18 2.44
CA THR A 180 7.55 -6.48 2.79
C THR A 180 6.64 -7.24 3.75
N SER A 181 6.12 -6.55 4.77
CA SER A 181 5.19 -7.12 5.76
C SER A 181 3.92 -7.67 5.10
N THR A 182 3.40 -6.97 4.07
CA THR A 182 2.25 -7.42 3.29
C THR A 182 2.54 -8.77 2.62
N LYS A 183 3.68 -8.88 1.94
CA LYS A 183 4.10 -10.11 1.25
C LYS A 183 4.32 -11.27 2.23
N ILE A 184 4.95 -11.00 3.38
CA ILE A 184 5.16 -12.00 4.43
C ILE A 184 3.82 -12.54 4.92
N CYS A 185 2.84 -11.67 5.22
CA CYS A 185 1.51 -12.11 5.66
C CYS A 185 0.77 -12.93 4.60
N ILE A 186 0.92 -12.61 3.30
CA ILE A 186 0.33 -13.40 2.23
C ILE A 186 0.94 -14.81 2.20
N VAL A 187 2.26 -14.92 2.25
CA VAL A 187 2.97 -16.21 2.25
C VAL A 187 2.61 -17.02 3.49
N LEU A 188 2.64 -16.41 4.69
CA LEU A 188 2.26 -17.08 5.93
C LEU A 188 0.79 -17.49 5.93
N GLY A 189 -0.10 -16.63 5.44
CA GLY A 189 -1.53 -16.93 5.33
C GLY A 189 -1.79 -18.14 4.42
N LEU A 190 -1.11 -18.21 3.27
CA LEU A 190 -1.16 -19.38 2.38
C LEU A 190 -0.59 -20.62 3.06
N VAL A 191 0.63 -20.58 3.58
CA VAL A 191 1.30 -21.76 4.14
C VAL A 191 0.53 -22.28 5.36
N LEU A 192 0.23 -21.42 6.33
CA LEU A 192 -0.46 -21.82 7.56
C LEU A 192 -1.92 -22.19 7.28
N GLY A 193 -2.62 -21.41 6.45
CA GLY A 193 -4.01 -21.67 6.09
C GLY A 193 -4.18 -23.01 5.38
N MET A 194 -3.33 -23.30 4.39
CA MET A 194 -3.40 -24.54 3.62
C MET A 194 -2.89 -25.76 4.41
N GLN A 195 -1.80 -25.62 5.18
CA GLN A 195 -1.18 -26.76 5.87
C GLN A 195 -1.75 -27.06 7.25
N LEU A 196 -2.13 -26.04 8.04
CA LEU A 196 -2.54 -26.23 9.44
C LEU A 196 -4.05 -26.23 9.61
N PHE A 197 -4.77 -25.42 8.82
CA PHE A 197 -6.20 -25.20 9.00
C PHE A 197 -7.06 -25.84 7.90
N GLY A 198 -6.45 -26.41 6.86
CA GLY A 198 -7.16 -27.05 5.74
C GLY A 198 -8.07 -26.08 4.97
N PHE A 199 -7.74 -24.79 4.96
CA PHE A 199 -8.48 -23.79 4.20
C PHE A 199 -8.24 -23.95 2.70
N ASP A 200 -9.17 -23.44 1.90
CA ASP A 200 -9.09 -23.36 0.44
C ASP A 200 -8.42 -22.03 0.00
N PHE A 201 -8.79 -21.51 -1.17
CA PHE A 201 -8.37 -20.20 -1.66
C PHE A 201 -8.64 -19.03 -0.68
N ARG A 202 -9.52 -19.19 0.32
CA ARG A 202 -9.73 -18.20 1.39
C ARG A 202 -8.48 -17.97 2.24
N ALA A 203 -7.54 -18.92 2.30
CA ALA A 203 -6.24 -18.71 2.92
C ALA A 203 -5.48 -17.52 2.29
N LEU A 204 -5.60 -17.38 0.95
CA LEU A 204 -5.05 -16.25 0.22
C LEU A 204 -5.78 -14.94 0.58
N PHE A 205 -7.11 -14.97 0.74
CA PHE A 205 -7.86 -13.80 1.17
C PHE A 205 -7.42 -13.29 2.54
N ALA A 206 -7.31 -14.21 3.51
CA ALA A 206 -6.84 -13.88 4.84
C ALA A 206 -5.42 -13.29 4.79
N GLY A 207 -4.51 -13.89 4.03
CA GLY A 207 -3.15 -13.39 3.85
C GLY A 207 -3.09 -11.97 3.27
N ILE A 208 -3.90 -11.67 2.26
CA ILE A 208 -3.98 -10.33 1.64
C ILE A 208 -4.56 -9.31 2.62
N LEU A 209 -5.68 -9.62 3.28
CA LEU A 209 -6.32 -8.73 4.24
C LEU A 209 -5.40 -8.45 5.43
N LEU A 210 -4.84 -9.49 6.07
CA LEU A 210 -3.90 -9.35 7.18
C LEU A 210 -2.63 -8.62 6.75
N GLY A 211 -2.13 -8.87 5.54
CA GLY A 211 -0.98 -8.17 4.99
C GLY A 211 -1.22 -6.67 4.82
N SER A 212 -2.39 -6.28 4.32
CA SER A 212 -2.75 -4.87 4.19
C SER A 212 -2.81 -4.16 5.54
N VAL A 213 -3.32 -4.84 6.58
CA VAL A 213 -3.32 -4.34 7.96
C VAL A 213 -1.89 -4.26 8.51
N ALA A 214 -1.08 -5.30 8.29
CA ALA A 214 0.31 -5.36 8.76
C ALA A 214 1.18 -4.22 8.20
N LYS A 215 0.92 -3.77 6.96
CA LYS A 215 1.55 -2.58 6.37
C LYS A 215 1.32 -1.34 7.25
N ILE A 216 0.07 -1.06 7.59
CA ILE A 216 -0.28 0.06 8.47
C ILE A 216 0.37 -0.10 9.84
N LEU A 217 0.25 -1.28 10.47
CA LEU A 217 0.83 -1.52 11.80
C LEU A 217 2.33 -1.26 11.81
N THR A 218 3.05 -1.72 10.79
CA THR A 218 4.48 -1.44 10.59
C THR A 218 4.75 0.06 10.54
N HIS A 219 3.94 0.81 9.78
CA HIS A 219 4.12 2.25 9.68
C HIS A 219 3.80 2.99 10.98
N LEU A 220 2.77 2.55 11.71
CA LEU A 220 2.41 3.09 13.02
C LEU A 220 3.54 2.89 14.04
N VAL A 221 4.25 1.75 14.00
CA VAL A 221 5.48 1.57 14.81
C VAL A 221 6.52 2.63 14.48
N GLY A 222 6.70 2.95 13.19
CA GLY A 222 7.58 4.04 12.76
C GLY A 222 7.10 5.42 13.17
N LEU A 223 5.80 5.62 13.29
CA LEU A 223 5.18 6.88 13.71
C LEU A 223 4.86 6.94 15.21
N ARG A 224 5.32 5.98 16.03
CA ARG A 224 4.96 5.86 17.46
C ARG A 224 5.07 7.14 18.27
N SER A 225 6.10 7.96 18.04
CA SER A 225 6.33 9.22 18.75
C SER A 225 5.42 10.36 18.31
N LYS A 226 4.57 10.12 17.30
CA LYS A 226 3.66 11.07 16.68
C LYS A 226 2.21 10.60 16.68
N LEU A 227 1.92 9.43 17.26
CA LEU A 227 0.55 8.91 17.35
C LEU A 227 -0.38 9.85 18.12
N GLY A 228 0.13 10.61 19.09
CA GLY A 228 -0.65 11.63 19.81
C GLY A 228 -1.11 12.80 18.94
N CYS A 229 -0.50 12.99 17.76
CA CYS A 229 -0.91 14.02 16.80
C CYS A 229 -2.01 13.53 15.84
N LEU A 230 -2.23 12.21 15.75
CA LEU A 230 -3.21 11.61 14.84
C LEU A 230 -4.61 11.78 15.42
N ARG A 231 -5.49 12.46 14.68
CA ARG A 231 -6.90 12.69 15.06
C ARG A 231 -7.78 12.84 13.82
N LEU A 232 -9.05 12.48 13.94
CA LEU A 232 -10.05 12.81 12.92
C LEU A 232 -10.29 14.32 12.90
N SER A 233 -10.27 14.91 11.71
CA SER A 233 -10.44 16.35 11.48
C SER A 233 -11.17 16.58 10.16
N PHE A 234 -12.34 17.22 10.21
CA PHE A 234 -13.12 17.58 9.02
C PHE A 234 -13.07 19.09 8.73
N HIS A 235 -11.98 19.75 9.13
CA HIS A 235 -11.75 21.17 8.87
C HIS A 235 -11.39 21.41 7.39
N TRP A 236 -12.39 21.32 6.52
CA TRP A 236 -12.30 21.54 5.06
C TRP A 236 -11.83 22.95 4.66
N ARG A 237 -11.77 23.89 5.60
CA ARG A 237 -11.25 25.25 5.43
C ARG A 237 -9.79 25.40 5.87
N ASN A 238 -9.08 24.30 6.16
CA ASN A 238 -7.65 24.39 6.41
C ASN A 238 -6.99 24.96 5.13
N PRO A 239 -6.26 26.09 5.20
CA PRO A 239 -5.71 26.74 4.01
C PRO A 239 -4.69 25.88 3.24
N ALA A 240 -4.19 24.81 3.85
CA ALA A 240 -3.32 23.84 3.20
C ALA A 240 -4.05 22.62 2.60
N PHE A 241 -5.36 22.45 2.87
CA PHE A 241 -6.21 21.36 2.36
C PHE A 241 -7.10 21.85 1.21
#